data_AF-A0A9D5VVG6-F1
#
_entry.id   AF-A0A9D5VVG6-F1
#
_cell.length_a   1.000
_cell.length_b   1.000
_cell.length_c   1.000
_cell.angle_alpha   90.00
_cell.angle_beta   90.00
_cell.angle_gamma   90.00
#
_symmetry.space_group_name_H-M   'P 1'
#
loop_
_entity.id
_entity.type
_entity.pdbx_description
1 polymer ?
#
loop_
_entity_poly.entity_id
_entity_poly.type
_entity_poly.pdbx_seq_one_letter_code
_entity_poly.pdbx_strand_id
1 'polypeptide(L)'
;MHVTSVNKLNKKAGLEKYRLPTEAEWEYAARAGTTTPFAFGECLSTDDANYNGNNPLAGCPKGNYREKTIKAGSLKANAWGLYDMHGNVWEWCQDKVDIFDNDNLVVTAKYQNGVINPVGDKGSFRIIRGGSFAHHATDCRSYCRSWICYMLEPDNRISTLGFRLAASPPGH
;
A
#
# COMPACT_ATOMS: atom_id res chain seq x y z
N MET A 1 6.42 -8.09 -13.93
CA MET A 1 6.06 -9.36 -13.25
C MET A 1 4.73 -9.28 -12.48
N HIS A 2 4.41 -8.20 -11.75
CA HIS A 2 3.15 -8.12 -10.96
C HIS A 2 1.87 -8.14 -11.82
N VAL A 3 1.81 -7.31 -12.89
CA VAL A 3 0.73 -7.39 -13.90
C VAL A 3 0.72 -8.77 -14.58
N THR A 4 1.90 -9.34 -14.82
CA THR A 4 2.05 -10.69 -15.38
C THR A 4 1.48 -11.77 -14.44
N SER A 5 1.66 -11.64 -13.13
CA SER A 5 1.15 -12.56 -12.10
C SER A 5 -0.37 -12.44 -11.98
N VAL A 6 -0.92 -11.23 -11.99
CA VAL A 6 -2.37 -11.00 -12.04
C VAL A 6 -2.97 -11.61 -13.32
N ASN A 7 -2.34 -11.39 -14.47
CA ASN A 7 -2.80 -11.97 -15.74
C ASN A 7 -2.73 -13.51 -15.74
N LYS A 8 -1.71 -14.10 -15.12
CA LYS A 8 -1.63 -15.56 -14.92
C LYS A 8 -2.77 -16.08 -14.04
N LEU A 9 -3.12 -15.36 -12.98
CA LEU A 9 -4.26 -15.69 -12.11
C LEU A 9 -5.58 -15.59 -12.85
N ASN A 10 -5.81 -14.51 -13.60
CA ASN A 10 -7.01 -14.34 -14.43
C ASN A 10 -7.14 -15.45 -15.48
N LYS A 11 -6.04 -15.78 -16.17
CA LYS A 11 -6.02 -16.91 -17.13
C LYS A 11 -6.38 -18.24 -16.47
N LYS A 12 -5.85 -18.51 -15.27
CA LYS A 12 -6.16 -19.73 -14.52
C LYS A 12 -7.61 -19.75 -14.01
N ALA A 13 -8.16 -18.60 -13.66
CA ALA A 13 -9.54 -18.45 -13.19
C ALA A 13 -10.59 -18.42 -14.32
N GLY A 14 -10.16 -18.29 -15.59
CA GLY A 14 -11.06 -18.15 -16.73
C GLY A 14 -11.87 -16.86 -16.73
N LEU A 15 -11.45 -15.84 -15.96
CA LEU A 15 -12.17 -14.57 -15.77
C LEU A 15 -11.18 -13.42 -15.67
N GLU A 16 -11.51 -12.26 -16.23
CA GLU A 16 -10.81 -10.99 -15.98
C GLU A 16 -11.28 -10.34 -14.67
N LYS A 17 -11.18 -11.08 -13.56
CA LYS A 17 -11.76 -10.67 -12.28
C LYS A 17 -10.77 -9.90 -11.41
N TYR A 18 -9.50 -10.29 -11.42
CA TYR A 18 -8.49 -9.76 -10.50
C TYR A 18 -7.70 -8.62 -11.12
N ARG A 19 -7.37 -7.63 -10.30
CA ARG A 19 -6.52 -6.49 -10.61
C ARG A 19 -5.73 -6.07 -9.37
N LEU A 20 -4.83 -5.10 -9.52
CA LEU A 20 -4.30 -4.38 -8.36
C LEU A 20 -5.40 -3.44 -7.82
N PRO A 21 -5.43 -3.18 -6.51
CA PRO A 21 -6.30 -2.14 -5.97
C PRO A 21 -5.90 -0.77 -6.53
N THR A 22 -6.85 0.15 -6.64
CA THR A 22 -6.47 1.56 -6.73
C THR A 22 -5.89 2.03 -5.40
N GLU A 23 -5.15 3.13 -5.42
CA GLU A 23 -4.63 3.78 -4.21
C GLU A 23 -5.76 4.09 -3.22
N ALA A 24 -6.90 4.52 -3.77
CA ALA A 24 -8.12 4.82 -3.04
C ALA A 24 -8.73 3.60 -2.35
N GLU A 25 -8.89 2.51 -3.11
CA GLU A 25 -9.40 1.25 -2.57
C GLU A 25 -8.47 0.70 -1.51
N TRP A 26 -7.16 0.81 -1.71
CA TRP A 26 -6.16 0.40 -0.75
C TRP A 26 -6.30 1.21 0.55
N GLU A 27 -6.40 2.54 0.47
CA GLU A 27 -6.54 3.39 1.66
C GLU A 27 -7.86 3.13 2.40
N TYR A 28 -8.96 2.97 1.67
CA TYR A 28 -10.26 2.66 2.24
C TYR A 28 -10.22 1.32 2.99
N ALA A 29 -9.64 0.30 2.36
CA ALA A 29 -9.42 -1.01 2.94
C ALA A 29 -8.49 -0.97 4.17
N ALA A 30 -7.43 -0.16 4.13
CA ALA A 30 -6.49 -0.02 5.24
C ALA A 30 -7.16 0.62 6.46
N ARG A 31 -7.97 1.67 6.25
CA ARG A 31 -8.70 2.37 7.31
C ARG A 31 -9.74 1.50 8.00
N ALA A 32 -10.45 0.66 7.25
CA ALA A 32 -11.52 -0.19 7.80
C ALA A 32 -12.55 0.56 8.67
N GLY A 33 -12.86 1.81 8.29
CA GLY A 33 -13.76 2.69 9.04
C GLY A 33 -13.11 3.64 10.04
N THR A 34 -11.79 3.57 10.27
CA THR A 34 -11.11 4.51 11.18
C THR A 34 -10.64 5.79 10.48
N THR A 35 -10.54 6.87 11.26
CA THR A 35 -9.94 8.15 10.83
C THR A 35 -8.52 8.33 11.36
N THR A 36 -8.09 7.47 12.29
CA THR A 36 -6.76 7.45 12.91
C THR A 36 -5.65 7.08 11.91
N PRO A 37 -4.37 7.32 12.25
CA PRO A 37 -3.25 6.98 11.38
C PRO A 37 -3.16 5.50 10.98
N PHE A 38 -3.57 4.60 11.88
CA PHE A 38 -3.63 3.16 11.64
C PHE A 38 -5.03 2.63 11.94
N ALA A 39 -5.39 1.47 11.41
CA ALA A 39 -6.62 0.75 11.80
C ALA A 39 -6.67 0.41 13.30
N PHE A 40 -5.52 0.46 13.98
CA PHE A 40 -5.36 0.12 15.40
C PHE A 40 -5.35 1.34 16.32
N GLY A 41 -5.49 2.56 15.78
CA GLY A 41 -5.52 3.81 16.53
C GLY A 41 -4.37 4.76 16.19
N GLU A 42 -3.94 5.55 17.18
CA GLU A 42 -2.88 6.56 17.05
C GLU A 42 -1.47 5.97 16.99
N CYS A 43 -1.26 4.82 17.62
CA CYS A 43 0.02 4.13 17.64
C CYS A 43 -0.07 2.78 16.91
N LEU A 44 1.05 2.39 16.30
CA LEU A 44 1.22 1.08 15.69
C LEU A 44 2.14 0.26 16.59
N SER A 45 1.64 -0.83 17.17
CA SER A 45 2.48 -1.79 17.89
C SER A 45 3.10 -2.80 16.94
N THR A 46 4.26 -3.36 17.31
CA THR A 46 4.88 -4.47 16.58
C THR A 46 4.15 -5.81 16.75
N ASP A 47 3.12 -5.85 17.60
CA ASP A 47 2.16 -6.95 17.71
C ASP A 47 1.00 -6.81 16.72
N ASP A 48 0.71 -5.57 16.28
CA ASP A 48 -0.32 -5.29 15.28
C ASP A 48 0.24 -5.37 13.85
N ALA A 49 1.49 -4.96 13.65
CA ALA A 49 2.11 -4.96 12.33
C ALA A 49 3.62 -5.23 12.34
N ASN A 50 4.16 -5.61 11.18
CA ASN A 50 5.58 -5.85 10.98
C ASN A 50 6.26 -4.64 10.32
N TYR A 51 6.94 -3.81 11.12
CA TYR A 51 7.65 -2.63 10.65
C TYR A 51 8.95 -2.45 11.45
N ASN A 52 9.70 -1.37 11.19
CA ASN A 52 10.87 -1.02 12.00
C ASN A 52 10.44 -0.47 13.37
N GLY A 53 10.29 -1.38 14.34
CA GLY A 53 9.89 -1.08 15.72
C GLY A 53 10.82 -0.12 16.48
N ASN A 54 12.03 0.15 15.99
CA ASN A 54 12.93 1.16 16.57
C ASN A 54 12.46 2.60 16.28
N ASN A 55 11.61 2.77 15.26
CA ASN A 55 11.14 4.06 14.75
C ASN A 55 9.60 4.14 14.76
N PRO A 56 8.96 4.17 15.95
CA PRO A 56 7.52 4.38 16.07
C PRO A 56 7.14 5.84 15.73
N LEU A 57 5.84 6.13 15.66
CA LEU A 57 5.39 7.53 15.62
C LEU A 57 5.81 8.27 16.90
N ALA A 58 5.98 9.58 16.80
CA ALA A 58 6.33 10.41 17.95
C ALA A 58 5.29 10.22 19.08
N GLY A 59 5.77 9.93 20.29
CA GLY A 59 4.93 9.65 21.46
C GLY A 59 4.43 8.20 21.58
N CYS A 60 4.68 7.34 20.59
CA CYS A 60 4.33 5.93 20.64
C CYS A 60 5.49 5.05 21.14
N PRO A 61 5.20 3.90 21.79
CA PRO A 61 6.23 3.01 22.31
C PRO A 61 7.05 2.36 21.17
N LYS A 62 8.34 2.11 21.44
CA LYS A 62 9.18 1.26 20.59
C LYS A 62 8.73 -0.20 20.68
N GLY A 63 9.05 -0.97 19.65
CA GLY A 63 8.79 -2.40 19.58
C GLY A 63 9.91 -3.16 18.88
N ASN A 64 9.64 -4.43 18.56
CA ASN A 64 10.62 -5.31 17.93
C ASN A 64 10.84 -4.98 16.44
N TYR A 65 12.09 -4.80 16.03
CA TYR A 65 12.46 -4.75 14.62
C TYR A 65 12.87 -6.13 14.12
N ARG A 66 12.05 -6.74 13.26
CA ARG A 66 12.25 -8.13 12.81
C ARG A 66 13.19 -8.27 11.61
N GLU A 67 13.48 -7.18 10.90
CA GLU A 67 14.43 -7.11 9.77
C GLU A 67 14.11 -8.03 8.57
N LYS A 68 12.92 -8.63 8.55
CA LYS A 68 12.45 -9.48 7.45
C LYS A 68 10.93 -9.52 7.41
N THR A 69 10.40 -10.01 6.29
CA THR A 69 9.00 -10.36 6.18
C THR A 69 8.64 -11.50 7.13
N ILE A 70 7.37 -11.55 7.52
CA ILE A 70 6.78 -12.65 8.27
C ILE A 70 5.68 -13.29 7.43
N LYS A 71 5.21 -14.46 7.89
CA LYS A 71 4.09 -15.17 7.25
C LYS A 71 2.89 -14.21 7.16
N ALA A 72 2.36 -14.03 5.95
CA ALA A 72 1.17 -13.20 5.74
C ALA A 72 0.02 -13.66 6.63
N GLY A 73 -0.68 -12.71 7.23
CA GLY A 73 -1.79 -12.96 8.14
C GLY A 73 -1.39 -13.50 9.53
N SER A 74 -0.13 -13.38 9.94
CA SER A 74 0.30 -13.85 11.28
C SER A 74 0.10 -12.82 12.40
N LEU A 75 -0.20 -11.56 12.07
CA LEU A 75 -0.49 -10.50 13.04
C LEU A 75 -1.97 -10.13 12.99
N LYS A 76 -2.37 -9.10 13.73
CA LYS A 76 -3.78 -8.71 13.87
C LYS A 76 -4.36 -8.18 12.56
N ALA A 77 -5.59 -8.60 12.23
CA ALA A 77 -6.36 -8.00 11.15
C ALA A 77 -7.02 -6.68 11.58
N ASN A 78 -7.30 -5.80 10.62
CA ASN A 78 -8.17 -4.65 10.83
C ASN A 78 -9.65 -5.07 10.97
N ALA A 79 -10.54 -4.10 11.19
CA ALA A 79 -11.98 -4.35 11.43
C ALA A 79 -12.72 -5.07 10.29
N TRP A 80 -12.15 -5.12 9.08
CA TRP A 80 -12.70 -5.83 7.92
C TRP A 80 -12.03 -7.19 7.66
N GLY A 81 -11.18 -7.66 8.59
CA GLY A 81 -10.49 -8.93 8.44
C GLY A 81 -9.31 -8.88 7.46
N LEU A 82 -8.82 -7.68 7.11
CA LEU A 82 -7.64 -7.53 6.26
C LEU A 82 -6.37 -7.46 7.10
N TYR A 83 -5.41 -8.30 6.73
CA TYR A 83 -4.12 -8.42 7.38
C TYR A 83 -3.04 -7.64 6.64
N ASP A 84 -1.99 -7.29 7.38
CA ASP A 84 -0.75 -6.70 6.86
C ASP A 84 -0.92 -5.35 6.14
N MET A 85 -2.02 -4.63 6.38
CA MET A 85 -2.26 -3.31 5.78
C MET A 85 -1.31 -2.20 6.29
N HIS A 86 -0.61 -2.44 7.40
CA HIS A 86 0.27 -1.46 8.06
C HIS A 86 1.71 -1.97 8.21
N GLY A 87 2.20 -2.75 7.25
CA GLY A 87 3.61 -3.16 7.21
C GLY A 87 3.83 -4.44 6.42
N ASN A 88 4.85 -5.20 6.81
CA ASN A 88 5.36 -6.41 6.15
C ASN A 88 5.99 -6.09 4.78
N VAL A 89 5.20 -5.69 3.79
CA VAL A 89 5.67 -5.25 2.47
C VAL A 89 4.84 -4.09 1.95
N TRP A 90 5.48 -3.21 1.19
CA TRP A 90 4.78 -2.25 0.36
C TRP A 90 3.91 -3.00 -0.65
N GLU A 91 2.72 -2.49 -0.96
CA GLU A 91 1.81 -3.08 -1.93
C GLU A 91 1.64 -2.17 -3.14
N TRP A 92 1.89 -2.70 -4.34
CA TRP A 92 1.62 -2.00 -5.59
C TRP A 92 0.13 -1.66 -5.77
N CYS A 93 -0.14 -0.42 -6.17
CA CYS A 93 -1.45 0.04 -6.64
C CYS A 93 -1.51 0.15 -8.17
N GLN A 94 -2.73 0.22 -8.71
CA GLN A 94 -2.97 0.36 -10.15
C GLN A 94 -2.56 1.73 -10.69
N ASP A 95 -2.69 2.76 -9.85
CA ASP A 95 -2.49 4.18 -10.13
C ASP A 95 -1.04 4.45 -10.52
N LYS A 96 -0.88 5.34 -11.50
CA LYS A 96 0.42 5.84 -11.94
C LYS A 96 0.52 7.34 -11.72
N VAL A 97 1.76 7.79 -11.61
CA VAL A 97 2.10 9.19 -11.40
C VAL A 97 3.35 9.53 -12.20
N ASP A 98 3.35 10.70 -12.84
CA ASP A 98 4.59 11.38 -13.18
C ASP A 98 4.93 12.29 -12.01
N ILE A 99 6.20 12.23 -11.58
CA ILE A 99 6.77 13.08 -10.52
C ILE A 99 7.64 14.18 -11.11
N PHE A 100 7.76 14.29 -12.43
CA PHE A 100 8.54 15.33 -13.10
C PHE A 100 7.74 15.96 -14.23
N ASP A 101 7.78 17.29 -14.31
CA ASP A 101 7.35 18.10 -15.46
C ASP A 101 8.45 19.13 -15.75
N ASN A 102 9.07 19.04 -16.93
CA ASN A 102 10.23 19.87 -17.32
C ASN A 102 11.30 19.97 -16.22
N ASP A 103 11.79 18.82 -15.73
CA ASP A 103 12.76 18.67 -14.63
C ASP A 103 12.32 19.22 -13.25
N ASN A 104 11.11 19.77 -13.15
CA ASN A 104 10.53 20.17 -11.87
C ASN A 104 9.74 19.02 -11.26
N LEU A 105 9.89 18.82 -9.96
CA LEU A 105 9.05 17.89 -9.22
C LEU A 105 7.57 18.30 -9.33
N VAL A 106 6.77 17.52 -10.04
CA VAL A 106 5.32 17.70 -10.13
C VAL A 106 4.68 16.36 -9.83
N VAL A 107 4.09 16.21 -8.64
CA VAL A 107 3.25 15.04 -8.34
C VAL A 107 1.92 15.25 -9.06
N THR A 108 1.76 14.61 -10.21
CA THR A 108 0.55 14.74 -11.06
C THR A 108 -0.69 14.05 -10.50
N ALA A 109 -0.60 13.38 -9.34
CA ALA A 109 -1.73 12.82 -8.61
C ALA A 109 -2.66 13.94 -8.12
N LYS A 110 -3.57 14.39 -9.00
CA LYS A 110 -4.57 15.40 -8.67
C LYS A 110 -5.72 14.74 -7.90
N TYR A 111 -5.88 15.13 -6.63
CA TYR A 111 -7.10 14.90 -5.87
C TYR A 111 -8.18 15.83 -6.42
N GLN A 112 -9.06 15.33 -7.29
CA GLN A 112 -10.19 16.13 -7.76
C GLN A 112 -11.36 16.02 -6.77
N ASN A 113 -11.90 17.17 -6.38
CA ASN A 113 -13.19 17.30 -5.67
C ASN A 113 -13.34 16.45 -4.40
N GLY A 114 -12.28 16.28 -3.61
CA GLY A 114 -12.34 15.48 -2.37
C GLY A 114 -12.50 13.97 -2.60
N VAL A 115 -12.48 13.52 -3.86
CA VAL A 115 -12.42 12.11 -4.23
C VAL A 115 -10.94 11.72 -4.26
N ILE A 116 -10.55 10.83 -3.35
CA ILE A 116 -9.27 10.12 -3.41
C ILE A 116 -9.40 9.16 -4.58
N ASN A 117 -8.94 9.53 -5.76
CA ASN A 117 -8.74 8.61 -6.87
C ASN A 117 -7.84 9.33 -7.88
N PRO A 118 -6.49 9.23 -7.78
CA PRO A 118 -5.64 9.61 -8.88
C PRO A 118 -5.88 8.63 -10.02
N VAL A 119 -6.97 8.84 -10.77
CA VAL A 119 -7.21 8.16 -12.03
C VAL A 119 -6.20 8.72 -13.03
N GLY A 120 -4.99 8.19 -12.95
CA GLY A 120 -3.95 8.31 -13.95
C GLY A 120 -3.53 6.90 -14.34
N ASP A 121 -4.00 6.44 -15.49
CA ASP A 121 -3.39 5.31 -16.21
C ASP A 121 -2.05 5.72 -16.87
N LYS A 122 -1.81 7.03 -16.93
CA LYS A 122 -0.61 7.71 -17.39
C LYS A 122 0.33 8.00 -16.23
N GLY A 123 1.62 7.92 -16.50
CA GLY A 123 2.67 8.09 -15.49
C GLY A 123 3.79 7.07 -15.67
N SER A 124 5.00 7.51 -15.41
CA SER A 124 6.22 6.71 -15.47
C SER A 124 6.41 5.85 -14.23
N PHE A 125 5.81 6.25 -13.09
CA PHE A 125 5.93 5.58 -11.81
C PHE A 125 4.60 5.02 -11.35
N ARG A 126 4.65 4.00 -10.49
CA ARG A 126 3.47 3.40 -9.86
C ARG A 126 3.43 3.73 -8.38
N ILE A 127 2.22 3.86 -7.85
CA ILE A 127 2.01 4.13 -6.43
C ILE A 127 2.16 2.83 -5.63
N ILE A 128 2.78 2.94 -4.45
CA ILE A 128 2.86 1.88 -3.43
C ILE A 128 2.29 2.37 -2.10
N ARG A 129 1.72 1.46 -1.31
CA ARG A 129 1.13 1.77 0.00
C ARG A 129 1.45 0.73 1.07
N GLY A 130 1.32 1.09 2.35
CA GLY A 130 1.35 0.15 3.49
C GLY A 130 2.62 0.10 4.32
N GLY A 131 3.75 0.64 3.85
CA GLY A 131 5.03 0.46 4.54
C GLY A 131 5.56 -0.96 4.40
N SER A 132 6.70 -1.25 5.02
CA SER A 132 7.25 -2.62 5.05
C SER A 132 7.94 -2.90 6.38
N PHE A 133 8.41 -4.15 6.55
CA PHE A 133 9.21 -4.55 7.71
C PHE A 133 10.41 -3.62 7.98
N ALA A 134 10.97 -2.98 6.95
CA ALA A 134 12.17 -2.13 7.04
C ALA A 134 11.87 -0.64 7.26
N HIS A 135 10.61 -0.22 7.15
CA HIS A 135 10.22 1.20 7.18
C HIS A 135 9.67 1.62 8.54
N HIS A 136 9.66 2.93 8.77
CA HIS A 136 9.21 3.52 10.02
C HIS A 136 7.68 3.47 10.13
N ALA A 137 7.14 3.66 11.32
CA ALA A 137 5.68 3.73 11.51
C ALA A 137 5.04 4.87 10.69
N THR A 138 5.78 5.95 10.40
CA THR A 138 5.33 7.05 9.54
C THR A 138 4.97 6.60 8.12
N ASP A 139 5.64 5.58 7.61
CA ASP A 139 5.41 5.02 6.28
C ASP A 139 4.26 4.02 6.25
N CYS A 140 3.90 3.48 7.42
CA CYS A 140 2.86 2.45 7.58
C CYS A 140 1.45 3.02 7.79
N ARG A 141 1.28 4.35 7.82
CA ARG A 141 -0.02 5.01 8.01
C ARG A 141 -0.95 4.75 6.82
N SER A 142 -2.26 4.64 7.07
CA SER A 142 -3.28 4.39 6.04
C SER A 142 -3.23 5.39 4.89
N TYR A 143 -2.84 6.64 5.17
CA TYR A 143 -2.79 7.75 4.23
C TYR A 143 -1.37 8.18 3.84
N CYS A 144 -0.35 7.37 4.17
CA CYS A 144 1.03 7.76 3.87
C CYS A 144 1.25 7.94 2.37
N ARG A 145 1.95 9.02 2.06
CA ARG A 145 2.22 9.59 0.74
C ARG A 145 3.62 10.21 0.70
N SER A 146 4.58 9.54 1.33
CA SER A 146 5.97 9.97 1.35
C SER A 146 6.61 9.81 -0.03
N TRP A 147 7.77 10.43 -0.24
CA TRP A 147 8.50 10.40 -1.51
C TRP A 147 8.67 9.00 -2.12
N ILE A 148 8.97 8.01 -1.27
CA ILE A 148 9.13 6.61 -1.68
C ILE A 148 7.86 6.01 -2.28
N CYS A 149 6.68 6.53 -1.91
CA CYS A 149 5.37 6.07 -2.41
C CYS A 149 5.18 6.34 -3.91
N TYR A 150 5.98 7.20 -4.52
CA TYR A 150 5.78 7.70 -5.89
C TYR A 150 6.95 7.47 -6.85
N MET A 151 8.03 6.85 -6.37
CA MET A 151 9.31 6.81 -7.09
C MET A 151 9.64 5.46 -7.72
N LEU A 152 8.76 4.47 -7.61
CA LEU A 152 9.07 3.14 -8.13
C LEU A 152 8.59 2.98 -9.56
N GLU A 153 9.54 2.71 -10.46
CA GLU A 153 9.22 2.32 -11.82
C GLU A 153 8.49 0.96 -11.82
N PRO A 154 7.61 0.70 -12.79
CA PRO A 154 6.82 -0.54 -12.84
C PRO A 154 7.65 -1.84 -12.78
N ASP A 155 8.93 -1.77 -13.15
CA ASP A 155 9.82 -2.92 -13.18
C ASP A 155 10.70 -3.11 -11.93
N ASN A 156 10.67 -2.18 -10.98
CA ASN A 156 11.39 -2.33 -9.71
C ASN A 156 10.95 -3.58 -8.96
N ARG A 157 11.94 -4.30 -8.43
CA ARG A 157 11.78 -5.47 -7.55
C ARG A 157 12.72 -5.30 -6.37
N ILE A 158 12.16 -5.14 -5.19
CA ILE A 158 12.92 -5.03 -3.94
C ILE A 158 12.29 -5.95 -2.90
N SER A 159 13.08 -6.42 -1.94
CA SER A 159 12.65 -7.40 -0.91
C SER A 159 11.51 -6.90 -0.02
N THR A 160 11.27 -5.60 -0.01
CA THR A 160 10.24 -4.92 0.77
C THR A 160 8.96 -4.66 -0.02
N LEU A 161 8.84 -5.10 -1.28
CA LEU A 161 7.74 -4.77 -2.18
C LEU A 161 7.01 -6.01 -2.69
N GLY A 162 5.70 -6.02 -2.47
CA GLY A 162 4.75 -7.04 -2.88
C GLY A 162 3.51 -6.42 -3.53
N PHE A 163 2.38 -7.12 -3.44
CA PHE A 163 1.11 -6.66 -3.99
C PHE A 163 -0.07 -7.38 -3.35
N ARG A 164 -1.24 -6.76 -3.51
CA ARG A 164 -2.54 -7.29 -3.13
C ARG A 164 -3.44 -7.39 -4.36
N LEU A 165 -4.40 -8.31 -4.32
CA LEU A 165 -5.44 -8.39 -5.32
C LEU A 165 -6.68 -7.61 -4.88
N ALA A 166 -7.25 -6.87 -5.80
CA ALA A 166 -8.64 -6.44 -5.78
C ALA A 166 -9.42 -7.25 -6.81
N ALA A 167 -10.72 -7.41 -6.58
CA ALA A 167 -11.63 -8.04 -7.52
C ALA A 167 -12.77 -7.09 -7.84
N SER A 168 -13.06 -6.91 -9.14
CA SER A 168 -14.28 -6.20 -9.54
C SER A 168 -15.50 -7.08 -9.22
N PRO A 169 -16.63 -6.49 -8.80
CA PRO A 169 -17.89 -7.22 -8.71
C PRO A 169 -18.21 -7.87 -10.06
N PRO A 170 -18.89 -9.03 -10.09
CA PRO A 170 -19.47 -9.53 -11.33
C PRO A 170 -20.38 -8.43 -11.91
N GLY A 171 -20.22 -8.10 -13.19
CA GLY A 171 -21.07 -7.11 -13.85
C GLY A 171 -22.54 -7.47 -13.69
N HIS A 172 -23.36 -6.48 -13.32
CA HIS A 172 -24.82 -6.55 -13.42
C HIS A 172 -25.25 -6.27 -14.86
#